data_AF-A0A0C3ATH6-F1
#
_entry.id   AF-A0A0C3ATH6-F1
#
_cell.length_a   1.000
_cell.length_b   1.000
_cell.length_c   1.000
_cell.angle_alpha   90.00
_cell.angle_beta   90.00
_cell.angle_gamma   90.00
#
_symmetry.space_group_name_H-M   'P 1'
#
loop_
_entity.id
_entity.type
_entity.pdbx_description
1 polymer ?
#
loop_
_entity_poly.entity_id
_entity_poly.type
_entity_poly.pdbx_seq_one_letter_code
_entity_poly.pdbx_strand_id
1 'polypeptide(L)'
;MPPQKFLKRFLAIDGGTPESPDSEGAFKSVLSAKKEVDMYAPFITAATAFVDKLVFVDTHANPDTQRDGLAPDISIYAPNNVPDVGAKTDFSKMELFVEFKFAETSDPFRDPLQPRAEKFRFENNSDVSQLNRGQLCSYTAAHAGSQFRVCTFTLSICGRSARFIRWDRSGATVTRSFDYIK
;
A
#
# COMPACT_ATOMS: atom_id res chain seq x y z
N MET A 1 12.96 -7.52 -1.36
CA MET A 1 12.83 -8.61 -2.36
C MET A 1 12.52 -8.04 -3.75
N PRO A 2 13.06 -8.52 -4.89
CA PRO A 2 12.64 -8.00 -6.20
C PRO A 2 11.11 -8.11 -6.42
N PRO A 3 10.42 -7.09 -6.98
CA PRO A 3 8.96 -7.09 -7.12
C PRO A 3 8.40 -8.32 -7.84
N GLN A 4 8.99 -8.74 -8.96
CA GLN A 4 8.54 -9.91 -9.72
C GLN A 4 8.65 -11.20 -8.91
N LYS A 5 9.70 -11.33 -8.08
CA LYS A 5 9.86 -12.48 -7.18
C LYS A 5 8.80 -12.47 -6.08
N PHE A 6 8.43 -11.29 -5.58
CA PHE A 6 7.38 -11.13 -4.59
C PHE A 6 6.02 -11.55 -5.16
N LEU A 7 5.65 -11.03 -6.32
CA LEU A 7 4.40 -11.36 -7.01
C LEU A 7 4.33 -12.87 -7.26
N LYS A 8 5.35 -13.47 -7.89
CA LYS A 8 5.40 -14.92 -8.13
C LYS A 8 5.30 -15.76 -6.83
N ARG A 9 5.80 -15.25 -5.70
CA ARG A 9 5.81 -16.00 -4.44
C ARG A 9 4.50 -15.90 -3.66
N PHE A 10 3.88 -14.73 -3.65
CA PHE A 10 2.76 -14.44 -2.74
C PHE A 10 1.44 -14.13 -3.45
N LEU A 11 1.50 -13.75 -4.72
CA LEU A 11 0.36 -13.35 -5.55
C LEU A 11 0.51 -13.98 -6.94
N ALA A 12 0.76 -15.30 -6.96
CA ALA A 12 0.93 -16.04 -8.20
C ALA A 12 -0.38 -16.04 -8.99
N ILE A 13 -0.31 -15.60 -10.23
CA ILE A 13 -1.42 -15.57 -11.17
C ILE A 13 -1.76 -17.01 -11.59
N ASP A 14 -3.04 -17.35 -11.61
CA ASP A 14 -3.54 -18.62 -12.13
C ASP A 14 -3.90 -18.52 -13.62
N GLY A 15 -4.16 -19.66 -14.28
CA GLY A 15 -4.47 -19.67 -15.71
C GLY A 15 -5.80 -19.01 -16.11
N GLY A 16 -6.62 -18.58 -15.13
CA GLY A 16 -7.92 -17.93 -15.36
C GLY A 16 -7.90 -16.42 -15.13
N THR A 17 -6.75 -15.85 -14.77
CA THR A 17 -6.64 -14.42 -14.52
C THR A 17 -6.68 -13.65 -15.85
N PRO A 18 -7.53 -12.61 -16.00
CA PRO A 18 -7.59 -11.80 -17.21
C PRO A 18 -6.25 -11.18 -17.58
N GLU A 19 -6.04 -10.93 -18.87
CA GLU A 19 -4.92 -10.10 -19.30
C GLU A 19 -5.05 -8.70 -18.70
N SER A 20 -3.92 -8.17 -18.21
CA SER A 20 -3.88 -6.81 -17.69
C SER A 20 -4.05 -5.83 -18.85
N PRO A 21 -4.90 -4.79 -18.70
CA PRO A 21 -4.94 -3.68 -19.64
C PRO A 21 -3.55 -3.03 -19.82
N ASP A 22 -3.38 -2.28 -20.90
CA ASP A 22 -2.16 -1.49 -21.08
C ASP A 22 -1.96 -0.51 -19.92
N SER A 23 -0.83 -0.66 -19.23
CA SER A 23 -0.47 0.15 -18.08
C SER A 23 0.40 1.35 -18.43
N GLU A 24 0.81 1.51 -19.71
CA GLU A 24 1.74 2.56 -20.11
C GLU A 24 1.19 3.94 -19.77
N GLY A 25 1.82 4.60 -18.80
CA GLY A 25 1.46 5.95 -18.38
C GLY A 25 0.16 6.08 -17.58
N ALA A 26 -0.48 4.97 -17.19
CA ALA A 26 -1.75 4.99 -16.45
C ALA A 26 -1.67 5.81 -15.15
N PHE A 27 -0.53 5.76 -14.46
CA PHE A 27 -0.31 6.48 -13.19
C PHE A 27 0.39 7.84 -13.35
N LYS A 28 0.62 8.34 -14.58
CA LYS A 28 1.34 9.62 -14.80
C LYS A 28 0.63 10.83 -14.16
N SER A 29 -0.70 10.81 -14.09
CA SER A 29 -1.50 11.88 -13.47
C SER A 29 -1.17 12.09 -12.00
N VAL A 30 -0.71 11.05 -11.28
CA VAL A 30 -0.32 11.13 -9.86
C VAL A 30 0.86 12.09 -9.66
N LEU A 31 1.74 12.27 -10.65
CA LEU A 31 2.89 13.19 -10.57
C LEU A 31 2.51 14.67 -10.63
N SER A 32 1.29 14.99 -11.07
CA SER A 32 0.82 16.38 -11.08
C SER A 32 0.37 16.86 -9.70
N ALA A 33 0.35 15.97 -8.69
CA ALA A 33 0.04 16.29 -7.31
C ALA A 33 1.04 17.31 -6.74
N LYS A 34 0.54 18.26 -5.93
CA LYS A 34 1.37 19.28 -5.28
C LYS A 34 1.62 18.98 -3.79
N LYS A 35 0.84 18.06 -3.23
CA LYS A 35 0.89 17.55 -1.87
C LYS A 35 0.30 16.14 -1.83
N GLU A 36 0.48 15.45 -0.72
CA GLU A 36 0.09 14.05 -0.52
C GLU A 36 -1.36 13.76 -0.89
N VAL A 37 -2.32 14.54 -0.35
CA VAL A 37 -3.76 14.37 -0.61
C VAL A 37 -4.15 14.53 -2.09
N ASP A 38 -3.36 15.29 -2.87
CA ASP A 38 -3.63 15.47 -4.30
C ASP A 38 -3.26 14.19 -5.11
N MET A 39 -2.58 13.21 -4.50
CA MET A 39 -2.21 11.95 -5.13
C MET A 39 -3.37 10.94 -5.15
N TYR A 40 -4.34 11.03 -4.23
CA TYR A 40 -5.30 9.95 -3.98
C TYR A 40 -6.28 9.78 -5.15
N ALA A 41 -7.02 10.83 -5.52
CA ALA A 41 -7.99 10.78 -6.61
C ALA A 41 -7.40 10.31 -7.97
N PRO A 42 -6.25 10.84 -8.45
CA PRO A 42 -5.66 10.34 -9.69
C PRO A 42 -5.20 8.88 -9.56
N PHE A 43 -4.68 8.47 -8.40
CA PHE A 43 -4.31 7.06 -8.18
C PHE A 43 -5.52 6.14 -8.19
N ILE A 44 -6.61 6.47 -7.48
CA ILE A 44 -7.86 5.71 -7.47
C ILE A 44 -8.41 5.57 -8.89
N THR A 45 -8.45 6.66 -9.64
CA THR A 45 -8.93 6.67 -11.04
C THR A 45 -8.12 5.72 -11.90
N ALA A 46 -6.78 5.77 -11.81
CA ALA A 46 -5.90 4.89 -12.56
C ALA A 46 -6.04 3.42 -12.12
N ALA A 47 -5.97 3.14 -10.83
CA ALA A 47 -6.00 1.78 -10.28
C ALA A 47 -7.33 1.06 -10.57
N THR A 48 -8.44 1.79 -10.56
CA THR A 48 -9.78 1.23 -10.85
C THR A 48 -9.87 0.66 -12.27
N ALA A 49 -9.07 1.15 -13.23
CA ALA A 49 -9.04 0.59 -14.58
C ALA A 49 -8.45 -0.84 -14.64
N PHE A 50 -7.73 -1.28 -13.60
CA PHE A 50 -7.06 -2.58 -13.54
C PHE A 50 -7.74 -3.58 -12.60
N VAL A 51 -8.87 -3.20 -11.98
CA VAL A 51 -9.58 -4.07 -11.04
C VAL A 51 -11.07 -4.12 -11.36
N ASP A 52 -11.65 -5.32 -11.31
CA ASP A 52 -13.09 -5.57 -11.51
C ASP A 52 -13.80 -5.97 -10.21
N LYS A 53 -13.03 -6.48 -9.23
CA LYS A 53 -13.54 -7.08 -7.98
C LYS A 53 -13.10 -6.36 -6.71
N LEU A 54 -12.52 -5.16 -6.84
CA LEU A 54 -12.08 -4.35 -5.72
C LEU A 54 -12.51 -2.90 -5.92
N VAL A 55 -12.83 -2.24 -4.81
CA VAL A 55 -13.24 -0.84 -4.78
C VAL A 55 -12.22 -0.08 -3.94
N PHE A 56 -11.61 0.93 -4.55
CA PHE A 56 -10.69 1.85 -3.90
C PHE A 56 -11.48 3.02 -3.32
N VAL A 57 -11.30 3.28 -2.01
CA VAL A 57 -12.02 4.33 -1.30
C VAL A 57 -11.01 5.25 -0.63
N ASP A 58 -11.13 6.55 -0.89
CA ASP A 58 -10.38 7.57 -0.16
C ASP A 58 -10.88 7.64 1.29
N THR A 59 -10.00 7.24 2.23
CA THR A 59 -10.33 7.12 3.65
C THR A 59 -9.53 8.06 4.55
N HIS A 60 -8.65 8.90 3.98
CA HIS A 60 -7.70 9.73 4.75
C HIS A 60 -8.35 10.61 5.84
N ALA A 61 -9.57 11.10 5.58
CA ALA A 61 -10.31 11.97 6.49
C ALA A 61 -11.42 11.26 7.29
N ASN A 62 -11.55 9.93 7.15
CA ASN A 62 -12.65 9.17 7.71
C ASN A 62 -12.12 8.03 8.60
N PRO A 63 -11.68 8.33 9.83
CA PRO A 63 -11.02 7.35 10.69
C PRO A 63 -11.94 6.25 11.22
N ASP A 64 -11.36 5.08 11.48
CA ASP A 64 -12.04 3.99 12.18
C ASP A 64 -12.06 4.28 13.69
N THR A 65 -13.22 4.72 14.19
CA THR A 65 -13.41 5.04 15.62
C THR A 65 -13.31 3.84 16.55
N GLN A 66 -13.39 2.61 16.02
CA GLN A 66 -13.21 1.38 16.81
C GLN A 66 -11.74 0.94 16.85
N ARG A 67 -10.87 1.57 16.07
CA ARG A 67 -9.43 1.26 15.95
C ARG A 67 -8.60 2.52 16.14
N ASP A 68 -8.74 3.14 17.31
CA ASP A 68 -7.93 4.28 17.76
C ASP A 68 -7.93 5.50 16.82
N GLY A 69 -8.96 5.64 15.98
CA GLY A 69 -9.04 6.72 15.01
C GLY A 69 -8.04 6.59 13.86
N LEU A 70 -7.58 5.36 13.57
CA LEU A 70 -6.66 5.08 12.46
C LEU A 70 -7.36 5.28 11.11
N ALA A 71 -6.67 5.92 10.16
CA ALA A 71 -7.18 6.24 8.83
C ALA A 71 -6.07 6.05 7.78
N PRO A 72 -5.96 4.88 7.14
CA PRO A 72 -5.13 4.74 5.94
C PRO A 72 -5.61 5.71 4.85
N ASP A 73 -4.69 6.18 4.01
CA ASP A 73 -5.04 7.14 2.95
C ASP A 73 -6.10 6.58 2.01
N ILE A 74 -5.86 5.37 1.49
CA ILE A 74 -6.81 4.64 0.65
C ILE A 74 -7.03 3.24 1.22
N SER A 75 -8.29 2.92 1.45
CA SER A 75 -8.72 1.58 1.84
C SER A 75 -9.36 0.87 0.65
N ILE A 76 -9.08 -0.43 0.49
CA ILE A 76 -9.59 -1.24 -0.61
C ILE A 76 -10.51 -2.31 -0.06
N TYR A 77 -11.70 -2.42 -0.64
CA TYR A 77 -12.76 -3.32 -0.19
C TYR A 77 -13.25 -4.21 -1.33
N ALA A 78 -13.86 -5.34 -1.00
CA ALA A 78 -14.71 -6.05 -1.95
C ALA A 78 -15.98 -5.22 -2.24
N PRO A 79 -16.57 -5.26 -3.46
CA PRO A 79 -17.73 -4.45 -3.82
C PRO A 79 -18.91 -4.53 -2.86
N ASN A 80 -19.17 -5.71 -2.29
CA ASN A 80 -20.27 -5.93 -1.35
C ASN A 80 -19.90 -5.63 0.12
N ASN A 81 -18.65 -5.22 0.38
CA ASN A 81 -18.12 -4.94 1.71
C ASN A 81 -17.69 -3.47 1.87
N VAL A 82 -18.00 -2.60 0.89
CA VAL A 82 -17.74 -1.17 1.00
C VAL A 82 -18.61 -0.61 2.15
N PRO A 83 -18.04 0.13 3.12
CA PRO A 83 -18.82 0.79 4.17
C PRO A 83 -19.85 1.78 3.60
N ASP A 84 -20.96 1.99 4.31
CA ASP A 84 -22.07 2.84 3.86
C ASP A 84 -21.66 4.29 3.53
N VAL A 85 -22.52 4.97 2.75
CA VAL A 85 -22.31 6.35 2.26
C VAL A 85 -21.99 7.32 3.41
N GLY A 86 -20.82 7.99 3.32
CA GLY A 86 -20.16 8.70 4.43
C GLY A 86 -18.93 7.95 4.99
N ALA A 87 -18.50 6.90 4.26
CA ALA A 87 -17.63 5.79 4.65
C ALA A 87 -16.46 6.14 5.58
N LYS A 88 -16.58 5.67 6.82
CA LYS A 88 -15.47 5.47 7.74
C LYS A 88 -14.58 4.35 7.22
N THR A 89 -13.28 4.47 7.49
CA THR A 89 -12.36 3.32 7.49
C THR A 89 -12.99 2.20 8.31
N ASP A 90 -13.01 0.99 7.77
CA ASP A 90 -13.46 -0.21 8.48
C ASP A 90 -12.44 -1.33 8.27
N PHE A 91 -11.54 -1.50 9.24
CA PHE A 91 -10.50 -2.53 9.17
C PHE A 91 -11.08 -3.95 9.17
N SER A 92 -12.33 -4.16 9.60
CA SER A 92 -12.98 -5.47 9.60
C SER A 92 -13.50 -5.89 8.22
N LYS A 93 -13.62 -4.95 7.27
CA LYS A 93 -14.11 -5.19 5.90
C LYS A 93 -13.03 -5.03 4.82
N MET A 94 -11.91 -4.40 5.16
CA MET A 94 -10.82 -4.08 4.25
C MET A 94 -10.10 -5.33 3.70
N GLU A 95 -9.71 -5.29 2.42
CA GLU A 95 -8.87 -6.32 1.78
C GLU A 95 -7.37 -5.96 1.82
N LEU A 96 -7.04 -4.70 1.57
CA LEU A 96 -5.72 -4.10 1.78
C LEU A 96 -5.83 -2.57 1.86
N PHE A 97 -4.73 -1.89 2.14
CA PHE A 97 -4.65 -0.43 2.10
C PHE A 97 -3.45 0.06 1.29
N VAL A 98 -3.55 1.32 0.86
CA VAL A 98 -2.44 2.09 0.27
C VAL A 98 -2.15 3.26 1.19
N GLU A 99 -0.87 3.43 1.53
CA GLU A 99 -0.38 4.58 2.29
C GLU A 99 0.59 5.38 1.43
N PHE A 100 0.36 6.69 1.37
CA PHE A 100 1.15 7.63 0.60
C PHE A 100 2.05 8.45 1.49
N LYS A 101 3.19 8.85 0.94
CA LYS A 101 3.94 10.00 1.39
C LYS A 101 4.34 10.82 0.16
N PHE A 102 4.24 12.14 0.25
CA PHE A 102 4.60 12.99 -0.89
C PHE A 102 6.10 12.91 -1.24
N ALA A 103 6.97 12.88 -0.23
CA ALA A 103 8.41 12.85 -0.43
C ALA A 103 8.96 11.41 -0.48
N GLU A 104 9.83 11.12 -1.46
CA GLU A 104 10.53 9.83 -1.55
C GLU A 104 11.41 9.55 -0.32
N THR A 105 11.93 10.60 0.31
CA THR A 105 12.75 10.52 1.53
C THR A 105 11.98 9.99 2.74
N SER A 106 10.65 9.92 2.67
CA SER A 106 9.78 9.34 3.70
C SER A 106 9.68 7.82 3.60
N ASP A 107 10.32 7.18 2.61
CA ASP A 107 10.37 5.71 2.48
C ASP A 107 10.93 5.11 3.79
N PRO A 108 10.17 4.22 4.45
CA PRO A 108 10.58 3.61 5.72
C PRO A 108 11.71 2.60 5.55
N PHE A 109 12.04 2.20 4.33
CA PHE A 109 13.02 1.18 4.02
C PHE A 109 14.08 1.70 3.04
N ARG A 110 15.21 1.00 3.01
CA ARG A 110 16.29 1.22 2.06
C ARG A 110 16.51 -0.05 1.27
N ASP A 111 16.95 0.10 0.03
CA ASP A 111 17.36 -1.04 -0.78
C ASP A 111 18.88 -1.22 -0.74
N PRO A 112 19.36 -2.46 -0.59
CA PRO A 112 20.79 -2.72 -0.59
C PRO A 112 21.34 -2.44 -1.99
N LEU A 113 22.27 -1.49 -2.08
CA LEU A 113 23.06 -1.23 -3.30
C LEU A 113 23.89 -2.47 -3.68
N GLN A 114 24.29 -3.27 -2.68
CA GLN A 114 25.00 -4.54 -2.86
C GLN A 114 24.40 -5.62 -1.95
N PRO A 115 24.25 -6.87 -2.40
CA PRO A 115 23.55 -7.94 -1.67
C PRO A 115 24.09 -8.29 -0.27
N ARG A 116 25.27 -7.78 0.13
CA ARG A 116 25.99 -8.18 1.35
C ARG A 116 26.81 -7.04 1.97
N ALA A 117 26.26 -5.83 2.05
CA ALA A 117 26.92 -4.77 2.81
C ALA A 117 26.81 -5.08 4.32
N GLU A 118 27.94 -5.34 5.00
CA GLU A 118 28.01 -5.75 6.42
C GLU A 118 27.33 -4.75 7.38
N LYS A 119 27.25 -3.48 7.00
CA LYS A 119 26.63 -2.40 7.81
C LYS A 119 25.35 -1.85 7.20
N PHE A 120 24.69 -2.61 6.33
CA PHE A 120 23.46 -2.15 5.69
C PHE A 120 22.29 -2.13 6.66
N ARG A 121 21.76 -0.94 6.93
CA ARG A 121 20.50 -0.78 7.66
C ARG A 121 19.34 -0.76 6.68
N PHE A 122 18.55 -1.84 6.72
CA PHE A 122 17.35 -1.96 5.88
C PHE A 122 16.27 -0.95 6.28
N GLU A 123 16.03 -0.76 7.57
CA GLU A 123 15.09 0.25 8.06
C GLU A 123 15.71 1.65 8.00
N ASN A 124 15.02 2.56 7.32
CA ASN A 124 15.43 3.96 7.28
C ASN A 124 15.25 4.59 8.68
N ASN A 125 16.31 5.24 9.17
CA ASN A 125 16.41 5.72 10.55
C ASN A 125 16.13 7.22 10.71
N SER A 126 15.72 7.92 9.65
CA SER A 126 15.20 9.28 9.82
C SER A 126 13.91 9.26 10.63
N ASP A 127 13.62 10.33 11.35
CA ASP A 127 12.41 10.40 12.19
C ASP A 127 11.13 10.25 11.34
N VAL A 128 11.09 10.88 10.17
CA VAL A 128 9.97 10.77 9.23
C VAL A 128 9.75 9.32 8.77
N SER A 129 10.82 8.60 8.45
CA SER A 129 10.73 7.19 8.05
C SER A 129 10.34 6.27 9.20
N GLN A 130 10.77 6.57 10.42
CA GLN A 130 10.36 5.83 11.61
C GLN A 130 8.87 6.04 11.92
N LEU A 131 8.37 7.27 11.82
CA LEU A 131 6.96 7.59 11.96
C LEU A 131 6.10 6.89 10.91
N ASN A 132 6.51 6.96 9.64
CA ASN A 132 5.81 6.26 8.55
C ASN A 132 5.80 4.73 8.76
N ARG A 133 6.92 4.15 9.20
CA ARG A 133 6.97 2.72 9.54
C ARG A 133 6.03 2.37 10.70
N GLY A 134 5.98 3.22 11.73
CA GLY A 134 5.05 3.08 12.84
C GLY A 134 3.58 3.11 12.38
N GLN A 135 3.24 4.04 11.49
CA GLN A 135 1.91 4.15 10.90
C GLN A 135 1.52 2.89 10.12
N LEU A 136 2.39 2.40 9.23
CA LEU A 136 2.19 1.13 8.50
C LEU A 136 1.98 -0.05 9.44
N CYS A 137 2.77 -0.15 10.51
CA CYS A 137 2.63 -1.19 11.54
C CYS A 137 1.29 -1.09 12.28
N SER A 138 0.87 0.13 12.67
CA SER A 138 -0.41 0.36 13.37
C SER A 138 -1.61 -0.05 12.51
N TYR A 139 -1.64 0.36 11.24
CA TYR A 139 -2.72 -0.03 10.31
C TYR A 139 -2.74 -1.54 10.06
N THR A 140 -1.57 -2.14 9.88
CA THR A 140 -1.46 -3.60 9.73
C THR A 140 -1.95 -4.35 10.96
N ALA A 141 -1.60 -3.87 12.16
CA ALA A 141 -2.05 -4.47 13.41
C ALA A 141 -3.58 -4.36 13.57
N ALA A 142 -4.17 -3.21 13.26
CA ALA A 142 -5.62 -3.02 13.25
C ALA A 142 -6.32 -3.93 12.23
N HIS A 143 -5.76 -4.05 11.02
CA HIS A 143 -6.28 -4.91 9.96
C HIS A 143 -6.23 -6.40 10.36
N ALA A 144 -5.06 -6.90 10.75
CA ALA A 144 -4.86 -8.28 11.16
C ALA A 144 -5.56 -8.64 12.50
N GLY A 145 -5.87 -7.63 13.32
CA GLY A 145 -6.66 -7.76 14.55
C GLY A 145 -8.18 -7.71 14.33
N SER A 146 -8.63 -7.25 13.17
CA SER A 146 -10.06 -7.18 12.82
C SER A 146 -10.55 -8.37 12.01
N GLN A 147 -9.65 -9.15 11.42
CA GLN A 147 -9.98 -10.26 10.54
C GLN A 147 -9.10 -11.48 10.83
N PHE A 148 -9.67 -12.68 10.73
CA PHE A 148 -8.91 -13.93 10.86
C PHE A 148 -8.10 -14.22 9.58
N ARG A 149 -7.01 -13.47 9.37
CA ARG A 149 -6.08 -13.66 8.24
C ARG A 149 -4.72 -14.17 8.69
N VAL A 150 -4.09 -14.99 7.85
CA VAL A 150 -2.71 -15.45 8.03
C VAL A 150 -1.68 -14.41 7.59
N CYS A 151 -2.07 -13.52 6.66
CA CYS A 151 -1.28 -12.40 6.21
C CYS A 151 -2.16 -11.27 5.68
N THR A 152 -1.61 -10.06 5.64
CA THR A 152 -2.21 -8.90 4.99
C THR A 152 -1.22 -8.29 4.00
N PHE A 153 -1.72 -7.47 3.08
CA PHE A 153 -0.92 -6.79 2.08
C PHE A 153 -1.12 -5.28 2.19
N THR A 154 -0.08 -4.54 1.83
CA THR A 154 -0.09 -3.08 1.78
C THR A 154 0.71 -2.62 0.58
N LEU A 155 0.26 -1.54 -0.05
CA LEU A 155 1.06 -0.76 -0.99
C LEU A 155 1.52 0.52 -0.28
N SER A 156 2.83 0.72 -0.17
CA SER A 156 3.41 1.98 0.32
C SER A 156 3.96 2.76 -0.84
N ILE A 157 3.50 3.99 -1.02
CA ILE A 157 3.93 4.90 -2.09
C ILE A 157 4.60 6.10 -1.45
N CYS A 158 5.82 6.44 -1.88
CA CYS A 158 6.56 7.61 -1.44
C CYS A 158 7.07 8.34 -2.68
N GLY A 159 6.48 9.50 -3.00
CA GLY A 159 6.76 10.21 -4.26
C GLY A 159 6.51 9.32 -5.47
N ARG A 160 7.53 9.04 -6.28
CA ARG A 160 7.45 8.16 -7.47
C ARG A 160 7.78 6.68 -7.16
N SER A 161 8.16 6.39 -5.93
CA SER A 161 8.57 5.05 -5.50
C SER A 161 7.41 4.30 -4.84
N ALA A 162 7.26 3.01 -5.15
CA ALA A 162 6.30 2.13 -4.51
C ALA A 162 6.97 0.85 -3.96
N ARG A 163 6.34 0.28 -2.93
CA ARG A 163 6.70 -1.01 -2.36
C ARG A 163 5.46 -1.83 -2.07
N PHE A 164 5.49 -3.10 -2.47
CA PHE A 164 4.56 -4.09 -1.93
C PHE A 164 5.09 -4.60 -0.60
N ILE A 165 4.20 -4.71 0.38
CA ILE A 165 4.51 -5.26 1.69
C ILE A 165 3.52 -6.38 1.98
N ARG A 166 4.06 -7.55 2.34
CA ARG A 166 3.27 -8.63 2.94
C ARG A 166 3.60 -8.70 4.42
N TRP A 167 2.58 -8.68 5.26
CA TRP A 167 2.70 -8.81 6.70
C TRP A 167 2.15 -10.16 7.16
N ASP A 168 2.81 -10.76 8.13
CA ASP A 168 2.29 -11.91 8.87
C ASP A 168 2.74 -11.84 10.34
N ARG A 169 2.42 -12.88 11.12
CA ARG A 169 2.77 -12.92 12.55
C ARG A 169 4.28 -12.94 12.83
N SER A 170 5.12 -13.22 11.82
CA SER A 170 6.59 -13.21 11.94
C SER A 170 7.21 -11.86 11.56
N GLY A 171 6.47 -10.98 10.88
CA GLY A 171 6.94 -9.65 10.49
C GLY A 171 6.51 -9.27 9.07
N ALA A 172 7.39 -8.56 8.37
CA ALA A 172 7.12 -8.00 7.05
C ALA A 172 8.10 -8.51 5.99
N THR A 173 7.59 -8.91 4.83
CA THR A 173 8.36 -9.05 3.61
C THR A 173 8.10 -7.87 2.70
N VAL A 174 9.13 -7.08 2.42
CA VAL A 174 9.04 -5.83 1.65
C VAL A 174 9.74 -6.01 0.30
N THR A 175 9.16 -5.46 -0.77
CA THR A 175 9.85 -5.42 -2.06
C THR A 175 10.99 -4.41 -2.08
N ARG A 176 11.87 -4.52 -3.08
CA ARG A 176 12.68 -3.37 -3.49
C ARG A 176 11.75 -2.26 -3.97
N SER A 177 12.14 -1.01 -3.78
CA SER A 177 11.44 0.12 -4.35
C SER A 177 11.42 -0.03 -5.87
N PHE A 178 10.29 0.32 -6.48
CA PHE A 178 10.12 0.38 -7.90
C PHE A 178 9.36 1.65 -8.29
N ASP A 179 9.62 2.11 -9.50
CA ASP A 179 8.93 3.23 -10.12
C ASP A 179 7.57 2.73 -10.62
N TYR A 180 6.47 3.16 -10.00
CA TYR A 180 5.12 2.67 -10.33
C TYR A 180 4.47 3.40 -11.51
N ILE A 181 5.22 4.28 -12.18
CA ILE A 181 4.74 5.08 -13.31
C ILE A 181 5.42 4.65 -14.62
N LYS A 182 6.37 3.72 -14.54
CA LYS A 182 7.02 3.09 -15.70
C LYS A 182 6.31 1.84 -16.14
#